data_AF-A0AAJ1B0Z8-F1
#
_entry.id   AF-A0AAJ1B0Z8-F1
#
_cell.length_a   1.000
_cell.length_b   1.000
_cell.length_c   1.000
_cell.angle_alpha   90.00
_cell.angle_beta   90.00
_cell.angle_gamma   90.00
#
_symmetry.space_group_name_H-M   'P 1'
#
loop_
_entity.id
_entity.type
_entity.pdbx_description
1 polymer ?
#
loop_
_entity_poly.entity_id
_entity_poly.type
_entity_poly.pdbx_seq_one_letter_code
_entity_poly.pdbx_strand_id
1 'polypeptide(L)'
;MHDYNTILGVIELRLSKVSYDSVQKRYRIGRSGIALIMNRYKDSGLSLDDLRQMPASRVVDLIYPKENLRHKDIPLPDFEKIHEQMIQMGKHADLSFLWIDYKKEHPNGYQLAQFYKLYGPMSRKSTN
;
A
#
# COMPACT_ATOMS: atom_id res chain seq x y z
N MET A 1 0.16 1.89 16.49
CA MET A 1 1.02 2.87 15.81
C MET A 1 1.89 3.50 16.88
N HIS A 2 3.22 3.56 16.70
CA HIS A 2 4.10 4.13 17.72
C HIS A 2 4.10 5.66 17.63
N ASP A 3 4.23 6.33 18.76
CA ASP A 3 4.31 7.79 18.81
C ASP A 3 5.69 8.30 18.39
N TYR A 4 5.78 9.61 18.19
CA TYR A 4 7.00 10.31 17.77
C TYR A 4 8.20 10.05 18.70
N ASN A 5 7.99 10.14 20.02
CA ASN A 5 9.06 9.97 21.00
C ASN A 5 9.61 8.53 20.99
N THR A 6 8.73 7.56 20.82
CA THR A 6 9.09 6.14 20.69
C THR A 6 9.88 5.89 19.43
N ILE A 7 9.45 6.46 18.29
CA ILE A 7 10.17 6.35 17.01
C ILE A 7 11.59 6.90 17.14
N LEU A 8 11.74 8.14 17.63
CA LEU A 8 13.06 8.76 17.79
C LEU A 8 13.95 7.97 18.75
N GLY A 9 13.42 7.59 19.91
CA GLY A 9 14.18 6.85 20.91
C GLY A 9 14.64 5.47 20.41
N VAL A 10 13.82 4.78 19.61
CA VAL A 10 14.22 3.54 18.96
C VAL A 10 15.36 3.78 17.97
N ILE A 11 15.24 4.79 17.10
CA ILE A 11 16.28 5.11 16.10
C ILE A 11 17.59 5.48 16.79
N GLU A 12 17.55 6.35 17.79
CA GLU A 12 18.70 6.82 18.55
C GLU A 12 19.47 5.67 19.22
N LEU A 13 18.77 4.77 19.92
CA LEU A 13 19.39 3.61 20.55
C LEU A 13 19.98 2.65 19.51
N ARG A 14 19.29 2.44 18.39
CA ARG A 14 19.78 1.56 17.33
C ARG A 14 20.99 2.13 16.59
N LEU A 15 21.06 3.44 16.38
CA LEU A 15 22.25 4.13 15.87
C LEU A 15 23.43 4.05 16.85
N SER A 16 23.14 4.12 18.14
CA SER A 16 24.11 3.89 19.22
C SER A 16 24.49 2.40 19.42
N LYS A 17 24.09 1.52 18.50
CA LYS A 17 24.35 0.07 18.49
C LYS A 17 23.80 -0.70 19.70
N VAL A 18 22.84 -0.15 20.45
CA VAL A 18 22.16 -0.85 21.55
C VAL A 18 21.35 -2.04 21.03
N SER A 19 21.48 -3.21 21.65
CA SER A 19 20.85 -4.46 21.17
C SER A 19 19.32 -4.34 21.02
N TYR A 20 18.75 -5.12 20.10
CA TYR A 20 17.30 -5.17 19.91
C TYR A 20 16.58 -5.52 21.21
N ASP A 21 17.08 -6.50 21.98
CA ASP A 21 16.46 -6.92 23.25
C ASP A 21 16.36 -5.78 24.27
N SER A 22 17.40 -4.94 24.38
CA SER A 22 17.37 -3.78 25.28
C SER A 22 16.35 -2.73 24.83
N VAL A 23 16.24 -2.47 23.51
CA VAL A 23 15.23 -1.55 22.96
C VAL A 23 13.82 -2.10 23.15
N GLN A 24 13.61 -3.41 22.96
CA GLN A 24 12.34 -4.08 23.19
C GLN A 24 11.87 -3.92 24.64
N LYS A 25 12.76 -4.16 25.61
CA LYS A 25 12.44 -4.02 27.04
C LYS A 25 12.07 -2.58 27.41
N ARG A 26 12.80 -1.60 26.86
CA ARG A 26 12.60 -0.18 27.17
C ARG A 26 11.29 0.38 26.63
N TYR A 27 10.98 0.11 25.35
CA TYR A 27 9.80 0.67 24.68
C TYR A 27 8.61 -0.29 24.59
N ARG A 28 8.77 -1.54 25.06
CA ARG A 28 7.75 -2.61 24.96
C ARG A 28 7.27 -2.85 23.53
N ILE A 29 8.18 -2.76 22.55
CA ILE A 29 7.91 -3.00 21.12
C ILE A 29 8.48 -4.37 20.73
N GLY A 30 7.80 -5.10 19.85
CA GLY A 30 8.34 -6.33 19.27
C GLY A 30 9.50 -6.08 18.29
N ARG A 31 10.36 -7.09 18.05
CA ARG A 31 11.46 -6.97 17.08
C ARG A 31 11.02 -6.54 15.68
N SER A 32 9.87 -7.02 15.23
CA SER A 32 9.27 -6.64 13.93
C SER A 32 8.98 -5.14 13.86
N GLY A 33 8.44 -4.55 14.93
CA GLY A 33 8.18 -3.11 15.02
C GLY A 33 9.47 -2.29 14.97
N ILE A 34 10.51 -2.72 15.69
CA ILE A 34 11.82 -2.06 15.68
C ILE A 34 12.47 -2.16 14.29
N ALA A 35 12.42 -3.34 13.67
CA ALA A 35 12.95 -3.54 12.31
C ALA A 35 12.21 -2.68 11.29
N LEU A 36 10.88 -2.58 11.37
CA LEU A 36 10.08 -1.72 10.52
C LEU A 36 10.48 -0.25 10.66
N ILE A 37 10.58 0.27 11.90
CA ILE A 37 11.01 1.66 12.15
C ILE A 37 12.38 1.91 11.52
N MET A 38 13.34 1.02 11.76
CA MET A 38 14.70 1.17 11.26
C MET A 38 14.79 1.07 9.74
N ASN A 39 14.02 0.19 9.11
CA ASN A 39 14.00 0.07 7.65
C ASN A 39 13.42 1.35 7.02
N ARG A 40 12.27 1.84 7.50
CA ARG A 40 11.66 3.08 7.00
C ARG A 40 12.52 4.31 7.23
N TYR A 41 13.20 4.38 8.38
CA TYR A 41 14.21 5.42 8.64
C TYR A 41 15.35 5.36 7.62
N LYS A 42 15.93 4.18 7.36
CA LYS A 42 16.99 4.02 6.35
C LYS A 42 16.52 4.38 4.95
N ASP A 43 15.32 3.94 4.57
CA ASP A 43 14.71 4.22 3.27
C ASP A 43 14.47 5.72 3.06
N SER A 44 14.24 6.48 4.14
CA SER A 44 14.05 7.93 4.06
C SER A 44 15.32 8.71 3.67
N GLY A 45 16.51 8.16 3.92
CA GLY A 45 17.79 8.84 3.72
C GLY A 45 18.04 10.04 4.64
N LEU A 46 17.17 10.30 5.61
CA LEU A 46 17.26 11.43 6.54
C LEU A 46 18.15 11.09 7.75
N SER A 47 18.76 12.12 8.34
CA SER A 47 19.47 11.99 9.61
C SER A 47 18.52 12.06 10.81
N LEU A 48 18.99 11.60 11.98
CA LEU A 48 18.21 11.71 13.22
C LEU A 48 17.88 13.17 13.58
N ASP A 49 18.77 14.10 13.27
CA ASP A 49 18.55 15.52 13.56
C ASP A 49 17.53 16.15 12.60
N ASP A 50 17.46 15.70 11.34
CA ASP A 50 16.39 16.10 10.42
C ASP A 50 15.03 15.67 10.98
N LEU A 51 14.93 14.42 11.47
CA LEU A 51 13.70 13.91 12.09
C LEU A 51 13.29 14.73 13.32
N ARG A 52 14.24 15.25 14.10
CA ARG A 52 13.97 16.09 15.28
C ARG A 52 13.45 17.48 14.92
N GLN A 53 13.84 18.01 13.76
CA GLN A 53 13.39 19.31 13.28
C GLN A 53 12.02 19.23 12.57
N MET A 54 11.60 18.02 12.19
CA MET A 54 10.31 17.80 11.56
C MET A 54 9.15 17.80 12.57
N PRO A 55 7.93 18.18 12.14
CA PRO A 55 6.74 18.00 12.95
C PRO A 55 6.52 16.52 13.30
N ALA A 56 6.08 16.25 14.52
CA ALA A 56 5.81 14.89 15.00
C ALA A 56 4.90 14.09 14.06
N SER A 57 3.88 14.73 13.48
CA SER A 57 2.97 14.13 12.51
C SER A 57 3.69 13.66 11.24
N ARG A 58 4.64 14.45 10.73
CA ARG A 58 5.42 14.10 9.53
C ARG A 58 6.33 12.91 9.78
N VAL A 59 6.97 12.82 10.95
CA VAL A 59 7.82 11.67 11.31
C VAL A 59 6.98 10.41 11.48
N VAL A 60 5.82 10.53 12.14
CA VAL A 60 4.88 9.42 12.29
C VAL A 60 4.37 8.95 10.92
N ASP A 61 3.99 9.88 10.03
CA ASP A 61 3.56 9.58 8.66
C ASP A 61 4.71 9.07 7.76
N LEU A 62 5.98 9.40 8.05
CA LEU A 62 7.13 8.85 7.34
C LEU A 62 7.32 7.36 7.66
N ILE A 63 7.18 6.99 8.93
CA ILE A 63 7.39 5.60 9.40
C ILE A 63 6.15 4.74 9.17
N TYR A 64 4.98 5.32 9.37
CA TYR A 64 3.66 4.73 9.18
C TYR A 64 2.89 5.56 8.18
N PRO A 65 3.32 5.55 6.90
CA PRO A 65 2.58 6.27 5.88
C PRO A 65 1.16 5.74 5.91
N LYS A 66 0.21 6.67 6.07
CA LYS A 66 -1.23 6.38 6.12
C LYS A 66 -1.76 5.85 4.81
N GLU A 67 -0.90 5.38 3.89
CA GLU A 67 -1.22 5.09 2.51
C GLU A 67 -2.60 4.44 2.43
N ASN A 68 -3.53 5.23 1.90
CA ASN A 68 -4.63 4.70 1.12
C ASN A 68 -3.97 4.01 -0.08
N LEU A 69 -3.40 2.82 0.11
CA LEU A 69 -2.67 1.98 -0.86
C LEU A 69 -3.52 1.57 -2.08
N ARG A 70 -4.66 2.22 -2.34
CA ARG A 70 -5.68 1.76 -3.29
C ARG A 70 -6.27 2.81 -4.21
N HIS A 71 -5.73 4.02 -4.23
CA HIS A 71 -5.99 4.93 -5.34
C HIS A 71 -4.65 5.30 -5.96
N LYS A 72 -4.03 4.33 -6.63
CA LYS A 72 -3.38 4.71 -7.88
C LYS A 72 -4.49 5.33 -8.71
N ASP A 73 -4.27 6.47 -9.34
CA ASP A 73 -5.16 7.06 -10.36
C ASP A 73 -5.21 6.17 -11.61
N ILE A 74 -5.40 4.86 -11.42
CA ILE A 74 -5.66 3.92 -12.48
C ILE A 74 -7.06 4.26 -12.95
N PRO A 75 -7.22 4.72 -14.21
CA PRO A 75 -8.55 4.95 -14.75
C PRO A 75 -9.35 3.64 -14.67
N LEU A 76 -10.63 3.76 -14.33
CA LEU A 76 -11.54 2.62 -14.39
C LEU A 76 -11.51 2.05 -15.81
N PRO A 77 -11.44 0.71 -15.97
CA PRO A 77 -11.67 0.08 -17.26
C PRO A 77 -13.02 0.55 -17.83
N ASP A 78 -13.10 0.62 -19.16
CA ASP A 78 -14.37 0.82 -19.85
C ASP A 78 -15.22 -0.46 -19.72
N PHE A 79 -15.95 -0.54 -18.61
CA PHE A 79 -16.71 -1.72 -18.26
C PHE A 79 -17.96 -1.91 -19.14
N GLU A 80 -18.44 -0.86 -19.79
CA GLU A 80 -19.53 -0.97 -20.78
C GLU A 80 -19.03 -1.75 -21.99
N LYS A 81 -17.89 -1.35 -22.56
CA LYS A 81 -17.25 -2.09 -23.66
C LYS A 81 -16.90 -3.53 -23.27
N ILE A 82 -16.37 -3.75 -22.06
CA ILE A 82 -16.06 -5.09 -21.55
C ILE A 82 -17.34 -5.94 -21.41
N HIS A 83 -18.46 -5.33 -21.00
CA HIS A 83 -19.74 -6.03 -20.87
C HIS A 83 -20.34 -6.41 -22.23
N GLU A 84 -20.28 -5.53 -23.22
CA GLU A 84 -20.69 -5.83 -24.59
C GLU A 84 -19.87 -6.99 -25.18
N GLN A 85 -18.56 -6.99 -24.97
CA GLN A 85 -17.68 -8.08 -25.38
C GLN A 85 -18.04 -9.41 -24.69
N MET A 86 -18.36 -9.38 -23.39
CA MET A 86 -18.86 -10.57 -22.67
C MET A 86 -20.15 -11.12 -23.29
N ILE A 87 -21.10 -10.24 -23.66
CA ILE A 87 -22.37 -10.65 -24.29
C ILE A 87 -22.10 -11.26 -25.67
N GLN A 88 -21.22 -10.65 -26.48
CA GLN A 88 -20.84 -11.14 -27.80
C GLN A 88 -20.14 -12.50 -27.75
N MET A 89 -19.30 -12.75 -26.74
CA MET A 89 -18.62 -14.03 -26.53
C MET A 89 -19.58 -15.16 -26.07
N GLY A 90 -20.77 -14.80 -25.57
CA GLY A 90 -21.84 -15.74 -25.24
C GLY A 90 -21.40 -16.87 -24.32
N LYS A 91 -21.64 -18.13 -24.72
CA LYS A 91 -21.34 -19.33 -23.91
C LYS A 91 -19.85 -19.56 -23.61
N HIS A 92 -18.94 -18.88 -24.30
CA HIS A 92 -17.49 -18.97 -24.10
C HIS A 92 -16.92 -17.73 -23.39
N ALA A 93 -17.78 -16.87 -22.86
CA ALA A 93 -17.36 -15.65 -22.19
C ALA A 93 -16.60 -15.98 -20.89
N ASP A 94 -15.35 -15.55 -20.83
CA ASP A 94 -14.54 -15.58 -19.62
C ASP A 94 -13.89 -14.22 -19.39
N LEU A 95 -14.27 -13.60 -18.27
CA LEU A 95 -13.82 -12.29 -17.83
C LEU A 95 -12.29 -12.25 -17.62
N SER A 96 -11.66 -13.41 -17.41
CA SER A 96 -10.21 -13.53 -17.30
C SER A 96 -9.51 -13.16 -18.60
N PHE A 97 -10.06 -13.52 -19.77
CA PHE A 97 -9.50 -13.16 -21.07
C PHE A 97 -9.59 -11.65 -21.33
N LEU A 98 -10.73 -11.04 -20.98
CA LEU A 98 -10.91 -9.59 -21.11
C LEU A 98 -9.99 -8.83 -20.13
N TRP A 99 -9.73 -9.39 -18.95
CA TRP A 99 -8.72 -8.83 -18.04
C TRP A 99 -7.29 -8.94 -18.63
N ILE A 100 -6.94 -10.05 -19.28
CA ILE A 100 -5.62 -10.22 -19.92
C ILE A 100 -5.39 -9.12 -20.96
N ASP A 101 -6.39 -8.85 -21.81
CA ASP A 101 -6.27 -7.81 -22.83
C ASP A 101 -6.24 -6.40 -22.21
N TYR A 102 -7.08 -6.13 -21.21
CA TYR A 102 -6.99 -4.91 -20.40
C TYR A 102 -5.59 -4.73 -19.78
N LYS A 103 -4.98 -5.80 -19.27
CA LYS A 103 -3.68 -5.75 -18.59
C LYS A 103 -2.52 -5.53 -19.57
N LYS A 104 -2.66 -5.96 -20.83
CA LYS A 104 -1.70 -5.64 -21.90
C LYS A 104 -1.71 -4.14 -22.22
N GLU A 105 -2.89 -3.53 -22.31
CA GLU A 105 -3.05 -2.09 -22.58
C GLU A 105 -2.73 -1.23 -21.35
N HIS A 106 -2.98 -1.76 -20.15
CA HIS A 106 -2.74 -1.10 -18.88
C HIS A 106 -1.83 -1.93 -17.96
N PRO A 107 -0.50 -1.97 -18.19
CA PRO A 107 0.44 -2.75 -17.37
C PRO A 107 0.37 -2.39 -15.88
N ASN A 108 0.15 -1.12 -15.58
CA ASN A 108 -0.02 -0.60 -14.22
C ASN A 108 -1.46 -0.65 -13.69
N GLY A 109 -2.41 -1.16 -14.50
CA GLY A 109 -3.83 -1.23 -14.20
C GLY A 109 -4.22 -2.26 -13.13
N TYR A 110 -5.52 -2.43 -12.93
CA TYR A 110 -6.06 -3.30 -11.88
C TYR A 110 -5.59 -4.76 -12.00
N GLN A 111 -5.32 -5.37 -10.84
CA GLN A 111 -5.05 -6.79 -10.75
C GLN A 111 -6.34 -7.60 -10.88
N LEU A 112 -6.25 -8.87 -11.27
CA LEU A 112 -7.41 -9.72 -11.57
C LEU A 112 -8.51 -9.69 -10.49
N ALA A 113 -8.12 -9.86 -9.21
CA ALA A 113 -9.06 -9.82 -8.09
C ALA A 113 -9.74 -8.44 -7.91
N GLN A 114 -9.02 -7.35 -8.21
CA GLN A 114 -9.59 -5.99 -8.16
C GLN A 114 -10.54 -5.78 -9.34
N PHE A 115 -10.16 -6.25 -10.53
CA PHE A 115 -10.95 -6.15 -11.75
C PHE A 115 -12.30 -6.85 -11.60
N TYR A 116 -12.32 -8.08 -11.05
CA TYR A 116 -13.57 -8.81 -10.77
C TYR A 116 -14.45 -8.08 -9.76
N LYS A 117 -13.84 -7.52 -8.71
CA LYS A 117 -14.57 -6.76 -7.69
C LYS A 117 -15.22 -5.50 -8.28
N LEU A 118 -14.57 -4.84 -9.23
CA LEU A 118 -15.06 -3.62 -9.88
C LEU A 118 -16.14 -3.92 -10.94
N TYR A 119 -16.03 -5.04 -11.65
CA TYR A 119 -16.99 -5.43 -12.68
C TYR A 119 -18.37 -5.81 -12.11
N GLY A 120 -18.42 -6.53 -10.98
CA GLY A 120 -19.66 -7.09 -10.44
C GLY A 120 -20.78 -6.06 -10.14
N PRO A 121 -20.49 -4.85 -9.62
CA PRO A 121 -21.49 -3.79 -9.49
C PRO A 121 -21.92 -3.17 -10.82
N MET A 122 -21.05 -3.12 -11.83
CA MET A 122 -21.35 -2.50 -13.13
C MET A 122 -22.24 -3.38 -14.00
N SER A 123 -22.01 -4.70 -14.01
CA SER A 123 -22.83 -5.65 -14.77
C SER A 123 -24.30 -5.67 -14.33
N ARG A 124 -24.60 -5.23 -13.09
CA ARG A 124 -25.97 -5.13 -12.57
C ARG A 124 -26.67 -3.83 -12.96
N LYS A 125 -25.92 -2.77 -13.27
CA LYS A 125 -26.48 -1.47 -13.68
C LYS A 125 -26.88 -1.46 -15.15
N SER A 126 -26.23 -2.26 -15.99
CA SER A 126 -26.49 -2.36 -17.42
C SER A 126 -27.74 -3.18 -17.78
N THR A 127 -28.43 -3.79 -16.81
CA THR A 127 -29.57 -4.69 -17.04
C THR A 127 -30.93 -4.07 -16.69
N ASN A 128 -31.01 -2.73 -16.56
CA ASN A 128 -32.25 -2.03 -16.23
C ASN A 128 -32.57 -0.92 -17.24
#